data_AF-A0A3R7DSV2-F1
#
_entry.id   AF-A0A3R7DSV2-F1
#
_cell.length_a   1.000
_cell.length_b   1.000
_cell.length_c   1.000
_cell.angle_alpha   90.00
_cell.angle_beta   90.00
_cell.angle_gamma   90.00
#
_symmetry.space_group_name_H-M   'P 1'
#
loop_
_entity.id
_entity.type
_entity.pdbx_description
1 polymer ?
#
loop_
_entity_poly.entity_id
_entity_poly.type
_entity_poly.pdbx_seq_one_letter_code
_entity_poly.pdbx_strand_id
1 'polypeptide(L)'
;MHNRYARRGSFEEPPRVSKGRFKAYHPVDSSSKGTWVGFNEEGLFAAATDQHTGGPIHAYRSRGLLLLDILTGFSESSEAVDYVERELTKGYRRGNFIIADRKQAFHILKDERVEVTPIDPGVHVFTNLTLKGWVRTENVPEDLLKYVEMRRRRALELASQIEPKVVDRVIEELRRVASDHGEEPGRGSICYHGETGWYMSSSTIMAVAENPGDSRILYCPGNPCEGRFLDYSHILREGGGGAAGALAEVYEESGKLSGRRIALCLTGSVASIEAPKLARWLRRHGAEVRCYMTPAAVECGVSPKVMEWATAMPVVLELTGAAEHLVDYDLVVVYPATLNTVCKIVQGVADNAVTVLCASTSPTRLLLAPAMNLRLYMNPAFKEALKRLKRLGATIIEPRISEGAAKVASVEKALDYVIRALSTSVLRDRGILILTGPTRYDLDPVRYISNKASGKIGYWLAKEAFQRGCRVKV
;
A
#
# COMPACT_ATOMS: atom_id res chain seq x y z
N MET A 1 -4.77 -20.18 4.90
CA MET A 1 -5.84 -19.15 4.80
C MET A 1 -6.59 -19.09 6.12
N HIS A 2 -6.92 -17.90 6.60
CA HIS A 2 -7.71 -17.70 7.81
C HIS A 2 -8.81 -16.67 7.52
N ASN A 3 -10.04 -17.01 7.89
CA ASN A 3 -11.21 -16.16 7.72
C ASN A 3 -11.70 -15.74 9.10
N ARG A 4 -11.69 -14.44 9.39
CA ARG A 4 -12.12 -13.93 10.69
C ARG A 4 -13.55 -13.42 10.63
N TYR A 5 -14.44 -14.12 11.31
CA TYR A 5 -15.80 -13.66 11.58
C TYR A 5 -15.85 -12.91 12.90
N ALA A 6 -16.38 -11.70 12.91
CA ALA A 6 -16.42 -10.85 14.10
C ALA A 6 -17.79 -10.20 14.29
N ARG A 7 -18.09 -9.79 15.52
CA ARG A 7 -19.28 -8.97 15.81
C ARG A 7 -19.12 -7.60 15.14
N ARG A 8 -20.23 -7.04 14.63
CA ARG A 8 -20.25 -5.65 14.13
C ARG A 8 -19.70 -4.70 15.21
N GLY A 9 -18.75 -3.87 14.83
CA GLY A 9 -17.99 -2.98 15.73
C GLY A 9 -16.63 -3.51 16.17
N SER A 10 -16.35 -4.81 16.01
CA SER A 10 -14.99 -5.37 16.10
C SER A 10 -14.45 -5.58 14.70
N PHE A 11 -13.21 -5.17 14.46
CA PHE A 11 -12.56 -5.31 13.16
C PHE A 11 -11.14 -5.85 13.35
N GLU A 12 -10.59 -6.37 12.28
CA GLU A 12 -9.18 -6.75 12.24
C GLU A 12 -8.40 -5.61 11.58
N GLU A 13 -7.39 -5.13 12.27
CA GLU A 13 -6.43 -4.21 11.72
C GLU A 13 -5.46 -4.98 10.80
N PRO A 14 -5.00 -4.39 9.68
CA PRO A 14 -4.17 -5.09 8.71
C PRO A 14 -2.85 -5.65 9.28
N PRO A 15 -2.19 -6.57 8.54
CA PRO A 15 -0.92 -7.15 8.94
C PRO A 15 0.14 -6.10 9.30
N ARG A 16 0.81 -6.31 10.43
CA ARG A 16 1.92 -5.49 10.91
C ARG A 16 3.03 -6.36 11.48
N VAL A 17 4.13 -5.71 11.86
CA VAL A 17 5.22 -6.32 12.62
C VAL A 17 5.05 -6.01 14.10
N SER A 18 4.99 -7.04 14.94
CA SER A 18 5.16 -6.92 16.39
C SER A 18 6.56 -7.41 16.79
N LYS A 19 7.18 -6.73 17.75
CA LYS A 19 8.52 -7.04 18.22
C LYS A 19 8.44 -7.69 19.60
N GLY A 20 9.02 -8.88 19.75
CA GLY A 20 9.37 -9.48 21.04
C GLY A 20 10.78 -10.05 20.99
N ARG A 21 10.95 -11.32 21.40
CA ARG A 21 12.19 -12.06 21.15
C ARG A 21 12.40 -12.29 19.65
N PHE A 22 11.31 -12.56 18.94
CA PHE A 22 11.26 -12.67 17.48
C PHE A 22 10.26 -11.66 16.90
N LYS A 23 10.51 -11.20 15.68
CA LYS A 23 9.55 -10.38 14.91
C LYS A 23 8.40 -11.26 14.42
N ALA A 24 7.18 -10.90 14.79
CA ALA A 24 5.96 -11.57 14.36
C ALA A 24 5.23 -10.73 13.30
N TYR A 25 4.77 -11.39 12.24
CA TYR A 25 4.02 -10.80 11.12
C TYR A 25 2.59 -11.29 11.17
N HIS A 26 1.66 -10.39 11.48
CA HIS A 26 0.28 -10.80 11.73
C HIS A 26 -0.70 -9.62 11.64
N PRO A 27 -1.96 -9.86 11.25
CA PRO A 27 -3.05 -8.92 11.48
C PRO A 27 -3.36 -8.78 12.99
N VAL A 28 -4.04 -7.71 13.39
CA VAL A 28 -4.31 -7.43 14.81
C VAL A 28 -5.79 -7.29 15.09
N ASP A 29 -6.24 -8.05 16.07
CA ASP A 29 -7.59 -7.98 16.59
C ASP A 29 -7.79 -6.66 17.35
N SER A 30 -8.68 -5.79 16.89
CA SER A 30 -8.81 -4.45 17.47
C SER A 30 -9.32 -4.46 18.91
N SER A 31 -10.02 -5.52 19.32
CA SER A 31 -10.64 -5.67 20.65
C SER A 31 -9.68 -6.23 21.70
N SER A 32 -9.00 -7.33 21.38
CA SER A 32 -8.08 -8.01 22.31
C SER A 32 -6.62 -7.59 22.16
N LYS A 33 -6.29 -6.86 21.09
CA LYS A 33 -4.92 -6.46 20.71
C LYS A 33 -3.97 -7.63 20.42
N GLY A 34 -4.51 -8.84 20.32
CA GLY A 34 -3.79 -10.05 19.91
C GLY A 34 -3.94 -10.33 18.41
N THR A 35 -3.72 -11.59 18.01
CA THR A 35 -3.90 -12.05 16.63
C THR A 35 -4.50 -13.45 16.54
N TRP A 36 -5.15 -13.77 15.42
CA TRP A 36 -5.73 -15.10 15.17
C TRP A 36 -4.92 -15.93 14.17
N VAL A 37 -3.93 -15.33 13.51
CA VAL A 37 -3.06 -16.00 12.53
C VAL A 37 -1.78 -15.18 12.36
N GLY A 38 -0.64 -15.84 12.22
CA GLY A 38 0.61 -15.17 11.94
C GLY A 38 1.78 -16.13 11.78
N PHE A 39 2.93 -15.59 11.41
CA PHE A 39 4.20 -16.29 11.51
C PHE A 39 5.30 -15.33 11.95
N ASN A 40 6.45 -15.85 12.36
CA ASN A 40 7.59 -15.02 12.77
C ASN A 40 8.79 -15.16 11.83
N GLU A 41 9.85 -14.39 12.10
CA GLU A 41 11.07 -14.37 11.28
C GLU A 41 11.86 -15.69 11.26
N GLU A 42 11.58 -16.62 12.18
CA GLU A 42 12.16 -17.97 12.15
C GLU A 42 11.32 -18.96 11.28
N GLY A 43 10.12 -18.54 10.88
CA GLY A 43 9.17 -19.36 10.14
C GLY A 43 8.22 -20.17 11.01
N LEU A 44 8.15 -19.90 12.33
CA LEU A 44 7.11 -20.45 13.20
C LEU A 44 5.77 -19.81 12.84
N PHE A 45 4.82 -20.63 12.41
CA PHE A 45 3.44 -20.26 12.10
C PHE A 45 2.51 -20.63 13.26
N ALA A 46 1.57 -19.75 13.57
CA ALA A 46 0.51 -20.02 14.54
C ALA A 46 -0.84 -19.47 14.08
N ALA A 47 -1.91 -20.22 14.31
CA ALA A 47 -3.28 -19.80 14.05
C ALA A 47 -4.25 -20.34 15.09
N ALA A 48 -5.39 -19.65 15.27
CA ALA A 48 -6.45 -20.09 16.16
C ALA A 48 -7.84 -19.86 15.57
N THR A 49 -8.73 -20.80 15.87
CA THR A 49 -10.17 -20.70 15.60
C THR A 49 -10.97 -20.94 16.87
N ASP A 50 -12.25 -20.59 16.82
CA ASP A 50 -13.19 -20.96 17.85
C ASP A 50 -13.46 -22.47 17.89
N GLN A 51 -14.04 -22.94 18.99
CA GLN A 51 -14.63 -24.27 19.10
C GLN A 51 -16.00 -24.09 19.76
N HIS A 52 -17.07 -24.11 18.95
CA HIS A 52 -18.44 -23.82 19.36
C HIS A 52 -19.11 -25.07 19.96
N THR A 53 -18.65 -25.50 21.13
CA THR A 53 -19.13 -26.72 21.80
C THR A 53 -19.71 -26.48 23.21
N GLY A 54 -19.79 -25.24 23.66
CA GLY A 54 -20.33 -24.90 24.98
C GLY A 54 -20.64 -23.41 25.17
N GLY A 55 -21.27 -23.08 26.31
CA GLY A 55 -21.65 -21.72 26.67
C GLY A 55 -20.45 -20.79 26.97
N PRO A 56 -20.68 -19.47 27.06
CA PRO A 56 -19.61 -18.49 27.29
C PRO A 56 -18.99 -18.64 28.68
N ILE A 57 -17.75 -19.12 28.74
CA ILE A 57 -16.94 -19.13 29.96
C ILE A 57 -16.18 -17.79 30.08
N HIS A 58 -16.04 -17.27 31.30
CA HIS A 58 -15.13 -16.15 31.58
C HIS A 58 -13.69 -16.64 31.40
N ALA A 59 -13.00 -16.08 30.40
CA ALA A 59 -11.66 -16.53 30.05
C ALA A 59 -10.61 -15.74 30.85
N TYR A 60 -9.59 -16.44 31.33
CA TYR A 60 -8.41 -15.87 31.98
C TYR A 60 -7.74 -14.81 31.10
N ARG A 61 -7.59 -15.10 29.80
CA ARG A 61 -6.95 -14.21 28.81
C ARG A 61 -7.48 -14.47 27.41
N SER A 62 -7.29 -13.50 26.51
CA SER A 62 -7.55 -13.67 25.09
C SER A 62 -6.62 -14.71 24.47
N ARG A 63 -7.17 -15.65 23.69
CA ARG A 63 -6.39 -16.58 22.86
C ARG A 63 -5.55 -15.84 21.81
N GLY A 64 -6.00 -14.67 21.36
CA GLY A 64 -5.22 -13.90 20.40
C GLY A 64 -3.94 -13.33 21.02
N LEU A 65 -3.96 -13.02 22.33
CA LEU A 65 -2.74 -12.62 23.05
C LEU A 65 -1.83 -13.83 23.29
N LEU A 66 -2.39 -15.00 23.59
CA LEU A 66 -1.63 -16.25 23.67
C LEU A 66 -0.90 -16.54 22.35
N LEU A 67 -1.57 -16.37 21.21
CA LEU A 67 -0.94 -16.50 19.89
C LEU A 67 0.21 -15.53 19.68
N LEU A 68 0.05 -14.29 20.14
CA LEU A 68 1.10 -13.28 20.04
C LEU A 68 2.31 -13.64 20.91
N ASP A 69 2.09 -14.19 22.11
CA ASP A 69 3.18 -14.69 22.97
C ASP A 69 3.94 -15.84 22.28
N ILE A 70 3.23 -16.76 21.61
CA ILE A 70 3.83 -17.85 20.84
C ILE A 70 4.74 -17.28 19.75
N LEU A 71 4.18 -16.44 18.88
CA LEU A 71 4.89 -15.92 17.71
C LEU A 71 6.09 -15.04 18.08
N THR A 72 6.01 -14.32 19.19
CA THR A 72 7.07 -13.41 19.62
C THR A 72 8.06 -14.01 20.60
N GLY A 73 7.77 -15.18 21.19
CA GLY A 73 8.57 -15.81 22.24
C GLY A 73 9.37 -17.05 21.82
N PHE A 74 8.93 -17.76 20.78
CA PHE A 74 9.46 -19.07 20.40
C PHE A 74 9.89 -19.13 18.93
N SER A 75 10.89 -19.95 18.64
CA SER A 75 11.36 -20.24 17.27
C SER A 75 10.94 -21.62 16.78
N GLU A 76 10.77 -22.59 17.69
CA GLU A 76 10.42 -23.97 17.39
C GLU A 76 9.00 -24.30 17.86
N SER A 77 8.28 -25.08 17.06
CA SER A 77 6.90 -25.46 17.33
C SER A 77 6.74 -26.39 18.53
N SER A 78 7.71 -27.28 18.78
CA SER A 78 7.70 -28.18 19.95
C SER A 78 7.68 -27.40 21.27
N GLU A 79 8.57 -26.41 21.42
CA GLU A 79 8.62 -25.58 22.63
C GLU A 79 7.33 -24.75 22.80
N ALA A 80 6.80 -24.23 21.68
CA ALA A 80 5.55 -23.49 21.67
C ALA A 80 4.35 -24.36 22.07
N VAL A 81 4.28 -25.61 21.63
CA VAL A 81 3.23 -26.58 22.00
C VAL A 81 3.27 -26.85 23.51
N ASP A 82 4.44 -27.17 24.06
CA ASP A 82 4.62 -27.42 25.50
C ASP A 82 4.15 -26.22 26.34
N TYR A 83 4.45 -25.00 25.87
CA TYR A 83 3.98 -23.77 26.49
C TYR A 83 2.45 -23.66 26.44
N VAL A 84 1.84 -23.88 25.27
CA VAL A 84 0.39 -23.77 25.08
C VAL A 84 -0.37 -24.81 25.90
N GLU A 85 0.09 -26.06 25.98
CA GLU A 85 -0.56 -27.09 26.79
C GLU A 85 -0.65 -26.68 28.26
N ARG A 86 0.45 -26.17 28.83
CA ARG A 86 0.47 -25.65 30.20
C ARG A 86 -0.43 -24.42 30.35
N GLU A 87 -0.36 -23.50 29.41
CA GLU A 87 -1.08 -22.23 29.46
C GLU A 87 -2.60 -22.42 29.38
N LEU A 88 -3.06 -23.36 28.56
CA LEU A 88 -4.49 -23.66 28.37
C LEU A 88 -5.16 -24.22 29.64
N THR A 89 -4.40 -24.75 30.61
CA THR A 89 -4.94 -25.18 31.91
C THR A 89 -5.42 -24.02 32.78
N LYS A 90 -4.97 -22.78 32.52
CA LYS A 90 -5.32 -21.58 33.31
C LYS A 90 -6.73 -21.03 33.03
N GLY A 91 -7.48 -21.64 32.10
CA GLY A 91 -8.87 -21.29 31.81
C GLY A 91 -9.05 -20.36 30.61
N TYR A 92 -8.78 -20.87 29.41
CA TYR A 92 -9.08 -20.20 28.14
C TYR A 92 -10.43 -20.65 27.56
N ARG A 93 -11.00 -19.84 26.65
CA ARG A 93 -12.14 -20.29 25.83
C ARG A 93 -11.75 -21.50 25.00
N ARG A 94 -12.74 -22.36 24.73
CA ARG A 94 -12.60 -23.50 23.82
C ARG A 94 -12.17 -23.02 22.43
N GLY A 95 -11.26 -23.74 21.78
CA GLY A 95 -10.70 -23.33 20.51
C GLY A 95 -9.78 -24.37 19.90
N ASN A 96 -9.45 -24.16 18.64
CA ASN A 96 -8.43 -24.92 17.93
C ASN A 96 -7.20 -24.02 17.80
N PHE A 97 -6.01 -24.59 18.00
CA PHE A 97 -4.74 -23.92 17.76
C PHE A 97 -3.93 -24.76 16.79
N ILE A 98 -3.28 -24.08 15.84
CA ILE A 98 -2.39 -24.68 14.87
C ILE A 98 -1.04 -24.05 15.11
N ILE A 99 -0.02 -24.87 15.34
CA ILE A 99 1.36 -24.41 15.51
C ILE A 99 2.21 -25.26 14.57
N ALA A 100 2.99 -24.61 13.72
CA ALA A 100 3.81 -25.30 12.73
C ALA A 100 5.13 -24.58 12.51
N ASP A 101 6.18 -25.33 12.24
CA ASP A 101 7.43 -24.84 11.68
C ASP A 101 7.81 -25.69 10.45
N ARG A 102 9.06 -25.63 10.01
CA ARG A 102 9.54 -26.35 8.83
C ARG A 102 9.66 -27.86 9.04
N LYS A 103 9.77 -28.32 10.28
CA LYS A 103 10.01 -29.71 10.64
C LYS A 103 8.70 -30.44 10.94
N GLN A 104 7.76 -29.75 11.56
CA GLN A 104 6.56 -30.38 12.12
C GLN A 104 5.40 -29.40 12.28
N ALA A 105 4.19 -29.94 12.39
CA ALA A 105 2.97 -29.18 12.60
C ALA A 105 2.06 -29.91 13.60
N PHE A 106 1.34 -29.15 14.41
CA PHE A 106 0.49 -29.66 15.47
C PHE A 106 -0.87 -28.97 15.47
N HIS A 107 -1.92 -29.75 15.69
CA HIS A 107 -3.26 -29.29 16.03
C HIS A 107 -3.50 -29.52 17.51
N ILE A 108 -3.81 -28.45 18.24
CA ILE A 108 -4.18 -28.47 19.65
C ILE A 108 -5.68 -28.15 19.74
N LEU A 109 -6.47 -29.12 20.17
CA LEU A 109 -7.90 -28.95 20.44
C LEU A 109 -8.11 -28.68 21.93
N LYS A 110 -8.54 -27.46 22.28
CA LYS A 110 -9.02 -27.11 23.61
C LYS A 110 -10.54 -27.19 23.64
N ASP A 111 -11.06 -28.16 24.37
CA ASP A 111 -12.48 -28.27 24.69
C ASP A 111 -12.63 -28.61 26.20
N GLU A 112 -13.36 -29.66 26.57
CA GLU A 112 -13.38 -30.18 27.96
C GLU A 112 -11.99 -30.61 28.44
N ARG A 113 -11.19 -31.16 27.53
CA ARG A 113 -9.77 -31.47 27.72
C ARG A 113 -8.92 -30.82 26.62
N VAL A 114 -7.61 -30.91 26.75
CA VAL A 114 -6.64 -30.55 25.70
C VAL A 114 -6.18 -31.83 25.02
N GLU A 115 -6.17 -31.85 23.70
CA GLU A 115 -5.58 -32.92 22.89
C GLU A 115 -4.64 -32.31 21.86
N VAL A 116 -3.40 -32.77 21.81
CA VAL A 116 -2.41 -32.40 20.79
C VAL A 116 -2.28 -33.54 19.80
N THR A 117 -2.43 -33.25 18.51
CA THR A 117 -2.29 -34.22 17.42
C THR A 117 -1.27 -33.68 16.41
N PRO A 118 -0.26 -34.47 15.99
CA PRO A 118 0.60 -34.08 14.89
C PRO A 118 -0.19 -33.98 13.58
N ILE A 119 0.24 -33.10 12.69
CA ILE A 119 -0.36 -32.86 11.37
C ILE A 119 0.61 -33.33 10.30
N ASP A 120 0.19 -34.29 9.49
CA ASP A 120 0.96 -34.78 8.34
C ASP A 120 0.95 -33.77 7.17
N PRO A 121 1.93 -33.80 6.25
CA PRO A 121 1.91 -32.96 5.05
C PRO A 121 0.63 -33.16 4.22
N GLY A 122 -0.07 -32.06 3.89
CA GLY A 122 -1.29 -32.10 3.11
C GLY A 122 -2.16 -30.85 3.27
N VAL A 123 -3.37 -30.90 2.71
CA VAL A 123 -4.38 -29.84 2.88
C VAL A 123 -5.26 -30.18 4.08
N HIS A 124 -5.26 -29.29 5.08
CA HIS A 124 -6.03 -29.45 6.31
C HIS A 124 -7.04 -28.33 6.49
N VAL A 125 -8.21 -28.66 7.03
CA VAL A 125 -9.29 -27.71 7.28
C VAL A 125 -9.62 -27.69 8.76
N PHE A 126 -9.44 -26.53 9.38
CA PHE A 126 -9.82 -26.27 10.76
C PHE A 126 -10.97 -25.28 10.79
N THR A 127 -12.07 -25.66 11.43
CA THR A 127 -13.28 -24.83 11.50
C THR A 127 -13.63 -24.53 12.95
N ASN A 128 -14.79 -23.90 13.17
CA ASN A 128 -15.29 -23.63 14.51
C ASN A 128 -15.94 -24.86 15.18
N LEU A 129 -15.81 -26.05 14.58
CA LEU A 129 -16.26 -27.31 15.12
C LEU A 129 -15.37 -28.45 14.64
N THR A 130 -14.47 -28.88 15.52
CA THR A 130 -13.75 -30.15 15.38
C THR A 130 -14.52 -31.24 16.12
N LEU A 131 -14.91 -32.31 15.40
CA LEU A 131 -15.60 -33.46 15.97
C LEU A 131 -14.58 -34.56 16.32
N LYS A 132 -14.57 -34.96 17.59
CA LYS A 132 -13.85 -36.12 18.13
C LYS A 132 -14.82 -36.88 19.03
N GLY A 133 -14.58 -38.17 19.27
CA GLY A 133 -15.50 -39.02 20.04
C GLY A 133 -15.79 -38.54 21.48
N TRP A 134 -14.99 -37.62 22.02
CA TRP A 134 -15.14 -37.04 23.35
C TRP A 134 -15.65 -35.60 23.35
N VAL A 135 -15.79 -34.97 22.19
CA VAL A 135 -16.30 -33.60 22.06
C VAL A 135 -17.83 -33.64 22.14
N ARG A 136 -18.39 -32.99 23.15
CA ARG A 136 -19.84 -32.94 23.38
C ARG A 136 -20.45 -31.71 22.73
N THR A 137 -21.50 -31.91 21.93
CA THR A 137 -22.23 -30.83 21.24
C THR A 137 -23.66 -30.64 21.76
N GLU A 138 -24.07 -31.40 22.76
CA GLU A 138 -25.45 -31.45 23.30
C GLU A 138 -25.97 -30.08 23.78
N ASN A 139 -25.07 -29.20 24.23
CA ASN A 139 -25.42 -27.87 24.75
C ASN A 139 -25.28 -26.74 23.71
N VAL A 140 -25.01 -27.07 22.45
CA VAL A 140 -24.87 -26.08 21.37
C VAL A 140 -26.25 -25.83 20.76
N PRO A 141 -26.68 -24.57 20.57
CA PRO A 141 -27.92 -24.26 19.88
C PRO A 141 -28.00 -24.96 18.51
N GLU A 142 -29.13 -25.62 18.22
CA GLU A 142 -29.30 -26.43 16.99
C GLU A 142 -29.07 -25.63 15.72
N ASP A 143 -29.49 -24.36 15.70
CA ASP A 143 -29.30 -23.45 14.57
C ASP A 143 -27.81 -23.16 14.34
N LEU A 144 -27.06 -22.86 15.41
CA LEU A 144 -25.62 -22.64 15.35
C LEU A 144 -24.89 -23.90 14.88
N LEU A 145 -25.25 -25.07 15.43
CA LEU A 145 -24.67 -26.35 15.05
C LEU A 145 -24.86 -26.62 13.55
N LYS A 146 -26.08 -26.42 13.04
CA LYS A 146 -26.40 -26.58 11.62
C LYS A 146 -25.51 -25.70 10.72
N TYR A 147 -25.38 -24.40 11.01
CA TYR A 147 -24.56 -23.50 10.19
C TYR A 147 -23.07 -23.78 10.26
N VAL A 148 -22.56 -24.20 11.43
CA VAL A 148 -21.13 -24.55 11.56
C VAL A 148 -20.83 -25.84 10.81
N GLU A 149 -21.73 -26.83 10.87
CA GLU A 149 -21.58 -28.09 10.13
C GLU A 149 -21.67 -27.90 8.61
N MET A 150 -22.61 -27.07 8.13
CA MET A 150 -22.70 -26.71 6.70
C MET A 150 -21.38 -26.10 6.19
N ARG A 151 -20.83 -25.12 6.92
CA ARG A 151 -19.54 -24.49 6.57
C ARG A 151 -18.39 -25.48 6.62
N ARG A 152 -18.36 -26.38 7.62
CA ARG A 152 -17.34 -27.42 7.73
C ARG A 152 -17.35 -28.34 6.51
N ARG A 153 -18.52 -28.84 6.12
CA ARG A 153 -18.67 -29.70 4.95
C ARG A 153 -18.24 -29.00 3.67
N ARG A 154 -18.66 -27.74 3.46
CA ARG A 154 -18.27 -26.95 2.28
C ARG A 154 -16.77 -26.66 2.24
N ALA A 155 -16.16 -26.33 3.38
CA ALA A 155 -14.72 -26.10 3.48
C ALA A 155 -13.91 -27.37 3.12
N LEU A 156 -14.35 -28.55 3.59
CA LEU A 156 -13.73 -29.83 3.25
C LEU A 156 -13.88 -30.18 1.76
N GLU A 157 -15.05 -29.93 1.18
CA GLU A 157 -15.32 -30.13 -0.26
C GLU A 157 -14.43 -29.25 -1.14
N LEU A 158 -14.27 -27.98 -0.79
CA LEU A 158 -13.41 -27.05 -1.54
C LEU A 158 -11.93 -27.38 -1.35
N ALA A 159 -11.53 -27.76 -0.14
CA ALA A 159 -10.15 -28.09 0.17
C ALA A 159 -9.67 -29.37 -0.53
N SER A 160 -10.55 -30.35 -0.77
CA SER A 160 -10.19 -31.58 -1.48
C SER A 160 -9.84 -31.35 -2.96
N GLN A 161 -10.17 -30.18 -3.50
CA GLN A 161 -9.88 -29.77 -4.88
C GLN A 161 -8.53 -29.03 -5.00
N ILE A 162 -7.88 -28.71 -3.88
CA ILE A 162 -6.61 -27.96 -3.87
C ILE A 162 -5.44 -28.93 -4.09
N GLU A 163 -4.62 -28.63 -5.10
CA GLU A 163 -3.36 -29.35 -5.32
C GLU A 163 -2.16 -28.51 -4.85
N PRO A 164 -1.51 -28.84 -3.72
CA PRO A 164 -0.43 -28.04 -3.14
C PRO A 164 0.91 -28.26 -3.87
N LYS A 165 0.98 -27.93 -5.16
CA LYS A 165 2.20 -28.07 -5.99
C LYS A 165 2.92 -26.74 -6.23
N VAL A 166 2.17 -25.69 -6.58
CA VAL A 166 2.71 -24.38 -6.95
C VAL A 166 2.06 -23.31 -6.08
N VAL A 167 2.86 -22.59 -5.30
CA VAL A 167 2.39 -21.60 -4.30
C VAL A 167 1.44 -20.58 -4.91
N ASP A 168 1.74 -20.06 -6.10
CA ASP A 168 0.88 -19.07 -6.79
C ASP A 168 -0.50 -19.63 -7.14
N ARG A 169 -0.56 -20.89 -7.58
CA ARG A 169 -1.83 -21.56 -7.87
C ARG A 169 -2.62 -21.80 -6.59
N VAL A 170 -1.95 -22.27 -5.54
CA VAL A 170 -2.57 -22.51 -4.22
C VAL A 170 -3.14 -21.21 -3.66
N ILE A 171 -2.42 -20.10 -3.78
CA ILE A 171 -2.91 -18.78 -3.37
C ILE A 171 -4.19 -18.41 -4.12
N GLU A 172 -4.24 -18.62 -5.44
CA GLU A 172 -5.41 -18.32 -6.24
C GLU A 172 -6.61 -19.22 -5.91
N GLU A 173 -6.36 -20.50 -5.67
CA GLU A 173 -7.38 -21.45 -5.19
C GLU A 173 -7.91 -21.03 -3.81
N LEU A 174 -7.03 -20.66 -2.86
CA LEU A 174 -7.43 -20.17 -1.55
C LEU A 174 -8.24 -18.87 -1.62
N ARG A 175 -7.95 -17.97 -2.56
CA ARG A 175 -8.79 -16.77 -2.79
C ARG A 175 -10.19 -17.16 -3.20
N ARG A 176 -10.34 -18.15 -4.09
CA ARG A 176 -11.67 -18.67 -4.50
C ARG A 176 -12.41 -19.30 -3.32
N VAL A 177 -11.72 -20.10 -2.51
CA VAL A 177 -12.30 -20.67 -1.29
C VAL A 177 -12.75 -19.56 -0.33
N ALA A 178 -11.94 -18.52 -0.14
CA ALA A 178 -12.26 -17.41 0.75
C ALA A 178 -13.51 -16.63 0.31
N SER A 179 -13.77 -16.55 -0.99
CA SER A 179 -14.91 -15.86 -1.60
C SER A 179 -16.13 -16.76 -1.84
N ASP A 180 -16.08 -18.05 -1.47
CA ASP A 180 -17.14 -19.01 -1.80
C ASP A 180 -18.44 -18.78 -1.02
N HIS A 181 -19.55 -18.81 -1.76
CA HIS A 181 -20.92 -18.73 -1.23
C HIS A 181 -21.71 -20.04 -1.35
N GLY A 182 -21.20 -21.05 -2.05
CA GLY A 182 -22.03 -22.17 -2.51
C GLY A 182 -23.06 -21.69 -3.53
N GLU A 183 -24.35 -21.81 -3.22
CA GLU A 183 -25.45 -21.36 -4.09
C GLU A 183 -25.75 -19.86 -3.93
N GLU A 184 -25.84 -19.37 -2.68
CA GLU A 184 -26.15 -17.97 -2.37
C GLU A 184 -25.40 -17.48 -1.11
N PRO A 185 -25.06 -16.18 -1.02
CA PRO A 185 -24.42 -15.61 0.17
C PRO A 185 -25.29 -15.77 1.43
N GLY A 186 -24.72 -16.27 2.53
CA GLY A 186 -25.49 -16.43 3.77
C GLY A 186 -24.69 -16.78 5.03
N ARG A 187 -25.38 -17.27 6.06
CA ARG A 187 -24.75 -17.66 7.33
C ARG A 187 -23.97 -18.98 7.24
N GLY A 188 -24.27 -19.79 6.24
CA GLY A 188 -23.66 -21.10 5.99
C GLY A 188 -22.53 -21.09 4.96
N SER A 189 -22.21 -19.94 4.34
CA SER A 189 -21.13 -19.81 3.36
C SER A 189 -19.75 -19.59 3.99
N ILE A 190 -18.69 -19.84 3.22
CA ILE A 190 -17.31 -19.56 3.64
C ILE A 190 -17.08 -18.04 3.70
N CYS A 191 -17.42 -17.33 2.62
CA CYS A 191 -17.55 -15.89 2.67
C CYS A 191 -18.87 -15.57 3.40
N TYR A 192 -18.78 -15.24 4.70
CA TYR A 192 -19.96 -15.12 5.56
C TYR A 192 -20.68 -13.78 5.33
N HIS A 193 -21.97 -13.83 4.97
CA HIS A 193 -22.85 -12.66 4.89
C HIS A 193 -24.00 -12.83 5.88
N GLY A 194 -23.98 -12.02 6.94
CA GLY A 194 -25.00 -12.00 7.97
C GLY A 194 -25.71 -10.65 8.04
N GLU A 195 -27.03 -10.65 8.06
CA GLU A 195 -27.84 -9.42 8.20
C GLU A 195 -27.79 -8.84 9.63
N THR A 196 -27.54 -9.70 10.65
CA THR A 196 -27.63 -9.31 12.07
C THR A 196 -26.40 -9.69 12.88
N GLY A 197 -25.71 -8.67 13.41
CA GLY A 197 -24.76 -8.78 14.52
C GLY A 197 -23.34 -9.25 14.20
N TRP A 198 -23.13 -10.12 13.20
CA TRP A 198 -21.81 -10.64 12.80
C TRP A 198 -21.52 -10.38 11.33
N TYR A 199 -20.24 -10.34 10.97
CA TYR A 199 -19.78 -10.22 9.59
C TYR A 199 -18.37 -10.83 9.45
N MET A 200 -17.94 -11.04 8.21
CA MET A 200 -16.56 -11.40 7.92
C MET A 200 -15.70 -10.13 8.00
N SER A 201 -14.88 -10.01 9.04
CA SER A 201 -14.05 -8.82 9.25
C SER A 201 -12.83 -8.77 8.33
N SER A 202 -12.32 -9.93 7.94
CA SER A 202 -11.11 -10.06 7.12
C SER A 202 -10.92 -11.49 6.63
N SER A 203 -10.08 -11.63 5.60
CA SER A 203 -9.47 -12.89 5.20
C SER A 203 -7.97 -12.69 4.98
N THR A 204 -7.17 -13.62 5.50
CA THR A 204 -5.71 -13.58 5.44
C THR A 204 -5.18 -14.87 4.81
N ILE A 205 -4.33 -14.74 3.78
CA ILE A 205 -3.58 -15.84 3.18
C ILE A 205 -2.10 -15.59 3.44
N MET A 206 -1.42 -16.58 4.02
CA MET A 206 0.01 -16.53 4.30
C MET A 206 0.69 -17.72 3.64
N ALA A 207 1.77 -17.46 2.91
CA ALA A 207 2.69 -18.48 2.41
C ALA A 207 4.04 -18.23 3.06
N VAL A 208 4.51 -19.17 3.88
CA VAL A 208 5.74 -19.02 4.67
C VAL A 208 6.86 -19.76 3.95
N ALA A 209 7.89 -19.02 3.54
CA ALA A 209 9.06 -19.54 2.85
C ALA A 209 10.25 -19.76 3.82
N GLU A 210 11.31 -20.40 3.34
CA GLU A 210 12.54 -20.58 4.14
C GLU A 210 13.23 -19.26 4.47
N ASN A 211 13.20 -18.30 3.55
CA ASN A 211 13.61 -16.94 3.85
C ASN A 211 12.34 -16.11 4.11
N PRO A 212 12.24 -15.42 5.26
CA PRO A 212 11.07 -14.59 5.56
C PRO A 212 10.76 -13.56 4.47
N GLY A 213 11.79 -13.02 3.80
CA GLY A 213 11.64 -12.06 2.70
C GLY A 213 10.95 -12.62 1.44
N ASP A 214 10.96 -13.95 1.25
CA ASP A 214 10.29 -14.63 0.14
C ASP A 214 8.87 -15.10 0.51
N SER A 215 8.48 -14.93 1.78
CA SER A 215 7.14 -15.24 2.25
C SER A 215 6.13 -14.24 1.68
N ARG A 216 4.85 -14.63 1.68
CA ARG A 216 3.77 -13.77 1.19
C ARG A 216 2.67 -13.61 2.22
N ILE A 217 2.17 -12.38 2.35
CA ILE A 217 1.01 -12.05 3.19
C ILE A 217 -0.01 -11.31 2.32
N LEU A 218 -1.17 -11.93 2.13
CA LEU A 218 -2.28 -11.34 1.42
C LEU A 218 -3.42 -11.11 2.40
N TYR A 219 -3.98 -9.91 2.41
CA TYR A 219 -5.01 -9.51 3.35
C TYR A 219 -6.18 -8.83 2.64
N CYS A 220 -7.39 -9.33 2.84
CA CYS A 220 -8.61 -8.70 2.39
C CYS A 220 -9.38 -8.17 3.61
N PRO A 221 -9.59 -6.85 3.77
CA PRO A 221 -10.52 -6.34 4.76
C PRO A 221 -11.96 -6.65 4.32
N GLY A 222 -12.79 -7.13 5.24
CA GLY A 222 -14.18 -7.49 4.94
C GLY A 222 -14.32 -8.80 4.15
N ASN A 223 -15.38 -8.87 3.34
CA ASN A 223 -15.76 -10.02 2.53
C ASN A 223 -14.93 -10.11 1.23
N PRO A 224 -14.18 -11.21 0.98
CA PRO A 224 -13.37 -11.39 -0.24
C PRO A 224 -14.15 -11.44 -1.57
N CYS A 225 -15.46 -11.62 -1.55
CA CYS A 225 -16.29 -11.55 -2.75
C CYS A 225 -16.58 -10.11 -3.22
N GLU A 226 -16.47 -9.13 -2.32
CA GLU A 226 -16.69 -7.70 -2.59
C GLU A 226 -15.38 -6.91 -2.54
N GLY A 227 -14.43 -7.39 -1.75
CA GLY A 227 -13.09 -6.83 -1.61
C GLY A 227 -12.06 -7.51 -2.50
N ARG A 228 -10.80 -7.11 -2.32
CA ARG A 228 -9.66 -7.77 -2.92
C ARG A 228 -8.60 -8.03 -1.87
N PHE A 229 -7.81 -9.07 -2.10
CA PHE A 229 -6.60 -9.33 -1.34
C PHE A 229 -5.51 -8.32 -1.71
N LEU A 230 -5.09 -7.53 -0.73
CA LEU A 230 -3.97 -6.62 -0.80
C LEU A 230 -2.68 -7.35 -0.40
N ASP A 231 -1.57 -7.02 -1.06
CA ASP A 231 -0.26 -7.61 -0.76
C ASP A 231 0.47 -6.83 0.35
N TYR A 232 0.59 -7.48 1.51
CA TYR A 232 1.30 -6.98 2.69
C TYR A 232 2.72 -7.54 2.83
N SER A 233 3.22 -8.29 1.84
CA SER A 233 4.55 -8.92 1.90
C SER A 233 5.69 -7.90 2.02
N HIS A 234 5.44 -6.62 1.76
CA HIS A 234 6.39 -5.54 2.00
C HIS A 234 6.83 -5.42 3.47
N ILE A 235 6.00 -5.83 4.45
CA ILE A 235 6.35 -5.78 5.87
C ILE A 235 7.42 -6.81 6.28
N LEU A 236 7.70 -7.78 5.40
CA LEU A 236 8.68 -8.84 5.63
C LEU A 236 10.12 -8.40 5.33
N ARG A 237 10.30 -7.29 4.61
CA ARG A 237 11.61 -6.75 4.24
C ARG A 237 12.16 -5.89 5.38
N GLU A 238 13.47 -5.96 5.61
CA GLU A 238 14.15 -5.24 6.70
C GLU A 238 13.78 -3.75 6.69
N GLY A 239 13.18 -3.25 7.79
CA GLY A 239 12.74 -1.85 7.93
C GLY A 239 11.23 -1.62 8.13
N GLY A 240 10.40 -2.66 8.23
CA GLY A 240 8.94 -2.57 8.45
C GLY A 240 8.49 -2.06 9.84
N GLY A 241 9.01 -0.92 10.29
CA GLY A 241 8.49 -0.15 11.41
C GLY A 241 7.76 1.08 10.88
N GLY A 242 6.45 0.99 10.69
CA GLY A 242 5.63 2.13 10.30
C GLY A 242 4.26 1.70 9.81
N ALA A 243 3.25 1.91 10.64
CA ALA A 243 1.85 1.75 10.28
C ALA A 243 1.46 2.78 9.20
N ALA A 244 1.64 2.43 7.92
CA ALA A 244 0.98 3.11 6.82
C ALA A 244 -0.34 2.38 6.55
N GLY A 245 -1.40 2.84 7.22
CA GLY A 245 -2.76 2.37 6.98
C GLY A 245 -3.12 2.48 5.49
N ALA A 246 -3.85 1.47 5.00
CA ALA A 246 -4.58 1.43 3.74
C ALA A 246 -4.32 2.65 2.84
N LEU A 247 -3.22 2.61 2.09
CA LEU A 247 -2.91 3.65 1.12
C LEU A 247 -3.99 3.58 0.05
N ALA A 248 -4.93 4.52 0.11
CA ALA A 248 -6.01 4.69 -0.85
C ALA A 248 -5.44 4.50 -2.26
N GLU A 249 -5.77 3.37 -2.88
CA GLU A 249 -5.26 3.05 -4.19
C GLU A 249 -5.72 4.16 -5.13
N VAL A 250 -4.73 4.75 -5.80
CA VAL A 250 -5.02 5.79 -6.77
C VAL A 250 -5.34 5.04 -8.05
N TYR A 251 -6.56 5.19 -8.58
CA TYR A 251 -6.92 4.60 -9.87
C TYR A 251 -5.88 4.97 -10.93
N GLU A 252 -5.47 4.00 -11.75
CA GLU A 252 -4.49 4.25 -12.81
C GLU A 252 -5.16 5.01 -13.96
N GLU A 253 -4.59 6.15 -14.34
CA GLU A 253 -5.02 6.95 -15.49
C GLU A 253 -4.28 6.49 -16.76
N SER A 254 -2.99 6.16 -16.65
CA SER A 254 -2.19 5.58 -17.74
C SER A 254 -0.87 4.99 -17.23
N GLY A 255 -0.19 4.17 -18.03
CA GLY A 255 1.12 3.60 -17.68
C GLY A 255 2.34 4.44 -18.13
N LYS A 256 2.19 5.75 -18.39
CA LYS A 256 3.26 6.58 -19.03
C LYS A 256 4.53 6.73 -18.20
N LEU A 257 4.43 6.57 -16.89
CA LEU A 257 5.53 6.62 -15.92
C LEU A 257 5.73 5.28 -15.21
N SER A 258 5.18 4.19 -15.75
CA SER A 258 5.30 2.86 -15.15
C SER A 258 6.78 2.48 -14.95
N GLY A 259 7.10 2.01 -13.74
CA GLY A 259 8.46 1.63 -13.35
C GLY A 259 9.43 2.80 -13.12
N ARG A 260 8.96 4.06 -13.17
CA ARG A 260 9.80 5.25 -12.91
C ARG A 260 9.79 5.62 -11.44
N ARG A 261 10.97 5.88 -10.88
CA ARG A 261 11.16 6.39 -9.52
C ARG A 261 11.41 7.89 -9.57
N ILE A 262 10.56 8.66 -8.89
CA ILE A 262 10.60 10.11 -8.88
C ILE A 262 10.75 10.63 -7.46
N ALA A 263 11.76 11.47 -7.21
CA ALA A 263 11.82 12.24 -5.98
C ALA A 263 11.06 13.56 -6.17
N LEU A 264 10.09 13.82 -5.28
CA LEU A 264 9.34 15.07 -5.25
C LEU A 264 9.81 15.93 -4.07
N CYS A 265 10.56 16.98 -4.37
CA CYS A 265 11.15 17.90 -3.42
C CYS A 265 10.28 19.15 -3.22
N LEU A 266 9.82 19.38 -1.99
CA LEU A 266 9.05 20.57 -1.60
C LEU A 266 9.95 21.59 -0.90
N THR A 267 9.77 22.86 -1.25
CA THR A 267 10.52 23.99 -0.66
C THR A 267 9.57 25.01 -0.01
N GLY A 268 10.10 25.94 0.79
CA GLY A 268 9.33 26.91 1.57
C GLY A 268 8.56 27.95 0.74
N SER A 269 7.42 27.54 0.18
CA SER A 269 6.48 28.40 -0.55
C SER A 269 5.05 27.94 -0.28
N VAL A 270 4.11 28.89 -0.21
CA VAL A 270 2.67 28.59 -0.07
C VAL A 270 2.15 27.72 -1.22
N ALA A 271 2.81 27.76 -2.38
CA ALA A 271 2.47 26.93 -3.52
C ALA A 271 2.67 25.41 -3.28
N SER A 272 3.34 25.01 -2.20
CA SER A 272 3.51 23.60 -1.81
C SER A 272 2.19 22.88 -1.58
N ILE A 273 1.09 23.59 -1.31
CA ILE A 273 -0.26 23.00 -1.19
C ILE A 273 -0.73 22.25 -2.46
N GLU A 274 -0.12 22.54 -3.62
CA GLU A 274 -0.42 21.83 -4.89
C GLU A 274 0.39 20.54 -5.05
N ALA A 275 1.45 20.33 -4.26
CA ALA A 275 2.33 19.18 -4.37
C ALA A 275 1.66 17.83 -4.07
N PRO A 276 0.74 17.70 -3.09
CA PRO A 276 -0.01 16.45 -2.90
C PRO A 276 -0.81 16.04 -4.13
N LYS A 277 -1.38 17.01 -4.87
CA LYS A 277 -2.11 16.73 -6.12
C LYS A 277 -1.15 16.22 -7.19
N LEU A 278 0.01 16.85 -7.34
CA LEU A 278 1.05 16.40 -8.27
C LEU A 278 1.53 14.98 -7.93
N ALA A 279 1.84 14.69 -6.67
CA ALA A 279 2.25 13.36 -6.23
C ALA A 279 1.22 12.28 -6.61
N ARG A 280 -0.07 12.56 -6.40
CA ARG A 280 -1.15 11.65 -6.80
C ARG A 280 -1.22 11.48 -8.31
N TRP A 281 -1.12 12.56 -9.08
CA TRP A 281 -1.13 12.48 -10.55
C TRP A 281 0.05 11.70 -11.12
N LEU A 282 1.24 11.82 -10.53
CA LEU A 282 2.41 11.01 -10.90
C LEU A 282 2.15 9.52 -10.64
N ARG A 283 1.59 9.17 -9.47
CA ARG A 283 1.20 7.80 -9.13
C ARG A 283 0.10 7.25 -10.03
N ARG A 284 -0.90 8.06 -10.41
CA ARG A 284 -1.91 7.70 -11.42
C ARG A 284 -1.30 7.36 -12.78
N HIS A 285 -0.10 7.85 -13.05
CA HIS A 285 0.62 7.57 -14.29
C HIS A 285 1.63 6.41 -14.14
N GLY A 286 1.64 5.70 -13.00
CA GLY A 286 2.48 4.53 -12.75
C GLY A 286 3.82 4.82 -12.07
N ALA A 287 4.10 6.05 -11.65
CA ALA A 287 5.36 6.38 -10.98
C ALA A 287 5.37 5.96 -9.50
N GLU A 288 6.52 5.47 -9.02
CA GLU A 288 6.85 5.44 -7.60
C GLU A 288 7.36 6.83 -7.19
N VAL A 289 6.73 7.43 -6.18
CA VAL A 289 7.06 8.81 -5.77
C VAL A 289 7.52 8.81 -4.33
N ARG A 290 8.68 9.41 -4.06
CA ARG A 290 9.17 9.65 -2.69
C ARG A 290 9.33 11.15 -2.44
N CYS A 291 8.81 11.63 -1.32
CA CYS A 291 8.83 13.06 -1.00
C CYS A 291 10.03 13.43 -0.13
N TYR A 292 10.65 14.56 -0.44
CA TYR A 292 11.67 15.23 0.37
C TYR A 292 11.18 16.64 0.67
N MET A 293 11.31 17.09 1.92
CA MET A 293 10.84 18.42 2.31
C MET A 293 11.96 19.20 2.98
N THR A 294 12.13 20.47 2.61
CA THR A 294 12.93 21.40 3.42
C THR A 294 12.19 21.75 4.72
N PRO A 295 12.89 22.16 5.80
CA PRO A 295 12.23 22.64 7.03
C PRO A 295 11.18 23.74 6.76
N ALA A 296 11.53 24.73 5.93
CA ALA A 296 10.61 25.80 5.54
C ALA A 296 9.36 25.31 4.78
N ALA A 297 9.42 24.16 4.10
CA ALA A 297 8.24 23.59 3.42
C ALA A 297 7.23 23.03 4.42
N VAL A 298 7.71 22.46 5.53
CA VAL A 298 6.87 21.98 6.64
C VAL A 298 6.18 23.17 7.31
N GLU A 299 6.93 24.25 7.57
CA GLU A 299 6.40 25.48 8.17
C GLU A 299 5.37 26.20 7.28
N CYS A 300 5.54 26.16 5.95
CA CYS A 300 4.62 26.78 5.00
C CYS A 300 3.23 26.09 4.91
N GLY A 301 2.99 25.02 5.68
CA GLY A 301 1.66 24.47 5.91
C GLY A 301 1.34 23.15 5.22
N VAL A 302 2.31 22.51 4.55
CA VAL A 302 2.13 21.14 4.06
C VAL A 302 2.67 20.16 5.09
N SER A 303 1.77 19.47 5.77
CA SER A 303 2.18 18.44 6.74
C SER A 303 2.88 17.26 6.03
N PRO A 304 4.00 16.75 6.58
CA PRO A 304 4.63 15.52 6.09
C PRO A 304 3.64 14.35 6.00
N LYS A 305 2.67 14.27 6.91
CA LYS A 305 1.61 13.23 6.89
C LYS A 305 0.73 13.29 5.64
N VAL A 306 0.46 14.51 5.13
CA VAL A 306 -0.31 14.69 3.88
C VAL A 306 0.50 14.18 2.68
N MET A 307 1.82 14.44 2.68
CA MET A 307 2.69 13.97 1.61
C MET A 307 2.93 12.46 1.69
N GLU A 308 3.03 11.88 2.89
CA GLU A 308 3.09 10.43 3.09
C GLU A 308 1.85 9.74 2.52
N TRP A 309 0.66 10.26 2.82
CA TRP A 309 -0.58 9.78 2.21
C TRP A 309 -0.60 9.95 0.69
N ALA A 310 -0.16 11.11 0.19
CA ALA A 310 -0.18 11.41 -1.24
C ALA A 310 0.77 10.50 -2.04
N THR A 311 1.93 10.20 -1.46
CA THR A 311 3.04 9.46 -2.11
C THR A 311 3.00 7.97 -1.85
N ALA A 312 2.28 7.52 -0.82
CA ALA A 312 2.33 6.14 -0.33
C ALA A 312 3.72 5.70 0.19
N MET A 313 4.57 6.67 0.54
CA MET A 313 5.93 6.42 1.02
C MET A 313 6.27 7.38 2.17
N PRO A 314 7.12 6.98 3.13
CA PRO A 314 7.61 7.88 4.17
C PRO A 314 8.29 9.12 3.56
N VAL A 315 8.01 10.28 4.16
CA VAL A 315 8.62 11.55 3.75
C VAL A 315 9.99 11.70 4.38
N VAL A 316 10.98 12.10 3.59
CA VAL A 316 12.33 12.40 4.06
C VAL A 316 12.41 13.87 4.47
N LEU A 317 12.55 14.12 5.77
CA LEU A 317 12.73 15.47 6.34
C LEU A 317 14.20 15.77 6.62
N GLU A 318 14.92 14.75 7.09
CA GLU A 318 16.33 14.81 7.44
C GLU A 318 17.03 13.56 6.89
N LEU A 319 18.34 13.66 6.70
CA LEU A 319 19.16 12.52 6.28
C LEU A 319 19.60 11.74 7.50
N THR A 320 19.57 10.42 7.40
CA THR A 320 20.02 9.51 8.45
C THR A 320 21.22 8.68 7.99
N GLY A 321 21.67 7.75 8.84
CA GLY A 321 22.68 6.76 8.45
C GLY A 321 22.25 5.83 7.30
N ALA A 322 20.97 5.84 6.91
CA ALA A 322 20.45 5.08 5.78
C ALA A 322 20.75 5.71 4.40
N ALA A 323 21.47 6.84 4.37
CA ALA A 323 21.94 7.49 3.14
C ALA A 323 20.85 7.74 2.09
N GLU A 324 19.72 8.34 2.49
CA GLU A 324 18.53 8.57 1.66
C GLU A 324 18.80 9.43 0.42
N HIS A 325 19.92 10.13 0.36
CA HIS A 325 20.37 10.97 -0.75
C HIS A 325 21.14 10.21 -1.84
N LEU A 326 21.49 8.93 -1.60
CA LEU A 326 22.16 8.05 -2.57
C LEU A 326 21.19 7.16 -3.36
N VAL A 327 19.89 7.27 -3.09
CA VAL A 327 18.86 6.55 -3.85
C VAL A 327 18.84 7.08 -5.29
N ASP A 328 19.00 6.19 -6.26
CA ASP A 328 19.00 6.55 -7.69
C ASP A 328 17.56 6.76 -8.19
N TYR A 329 17.22 8.00 -8.49
CA TYR A 329 15.94 8.38 -9.10
C TYR A 329 16.10 8.64 -10.59
N ASP A 330 15.08 8.27 -11.38
CA ASP A 330 15.02 8.63 -12.80
C ASP A 330 14.90 10.15 -12.98
N LEU A 331 14.21 10.82 -12.04
CA LEU A 331 14.00 12.28 -12.05
C LEU A 331 13.83 12.82 -10.63
N VAL A 332 14.42 14.00 -10.37
CA VAL A 332 14.19 14.78 -9.15
C VAL A 332 13.43 16.06 -9.52
N VAL A 333 12.23 16.20 -8.95
CA VAL A 333 11.29 17.29 -9.22
C VAL A 333 11.25 18.23 -8.02
N VAL A 334 11.74 19.45 -8.17
CA VAL A 334 11.62 20.50 -7.15
C VAL A 334 10.37 21.34 -7.44
N TYR A 335 9.29 21.06 -6.70
CA TYR A 335 7.97 21.66 -6.89
C TYR A 335 7.32 21.98 -5.53
N PRO A 336 7.15 23.26 -5.18
CA PRO A 336 7.72 24.45 -5.82
C PRO A 336 9.23 24.59 -5.58
N ALA A 337 9.91 25.33 -6.45
CA ALA A 337 11.32 25.73 -6.32
C ALA A 337 11.44 27.21 -5.90
N THR A 338 11.85 27.46 -4.66
CA THR A 338 12.10 28.82 -4.15
C THR A 338 13.44 29.38 -4.61
N LEU A 339 13.60 30.70 -4.56
CA LEU A 339 14.88 31.38 -4.84
C LEU A 339 16.02 30.78 -4.01
N ASN A 340 15.79 30.60 -2.71
CA ASN A 340 16.77 30.03 -1.78
C ASN A 340 17.29 28.68 -2.25
N THR A 341 16.38 27.73 -2.51
CA THR A 341 16.75 26.37 -2.92
C THR A 341 17.46 26.37 -4.28
N VAL A 342 16.96 27.13 -5.26
CA VAL A 342 17.58 27.21 -6.59
C VAL A 342 19.00 27.77 -6.53
N CYS A 343 19.22 28.83 -5.75
CA CYS A 343 20.56 29.39 -5.56
C CYS A 343 21.48 28.41 -4.84
N LYS A 344 21.00 27.70 -3.81
CA LYS A 344 21.78 26.66 -3.12
C LYS A 344 22.21 25.53 -4.05
N ILE A 345 21.30 25.01 -4.87
CA ILE A 345 21.60 23.96 -5.86
C ILE A 345 22.71 24.41 -6.82
N VAL A 346 22.60 25.63 -7.37
CA VAL A 346 23.60 26.15 -8.33
C VAL A 346 24.98 26.33 -7.72
N GLN A 347 25.04 26.71 -6.45
CA GLN A 347 26.30 26.95 -5.75
C GLN A 347 26.85 25.71 -5.04
N GLY A 348 26.17 24.56 -5.12
CA GLY A 348 26.59 23.32 -4.47
C GLY A 348 26.42 23.34 -2.95
N VAL A 349 25.53 24.18 -2.41
CA VAL A 349 25.21 24.20 -0.98
C VAL A 349 24.23 23.07 -0.69
N ALA A 350 24.70 22.07 0.07
CA ALA A 350 23.98 20.84 0.37
C ALA A 350 23.76 20.70 1.90
N ASP A 351 22.88 21.54 2.46
CA ASP A 351 22.71 21.71 3.92
C ASP A 351 21.38 21.16 4.48
N ASN A 352 20.56 20.55 3.63
CA ASN A 352 19.32 19.88 4.00
C ASN A 352 19.00 18.75 3.02
N ALA A 353 18.07 17.86 3.39
CA ALA A 353 17.74 16.66 2.61
C ALA A 353 17.44 16.92 1.13
N VAL A 354 16.68 17.99 0.81
CA VAL A 354 16.36 18.38 -0.56
C VAL A 354 17.60 18.82 -1.33
N THR A 355 18.40 19.72 -0.76
CA THR A 355 19.60 20.25 -1.44
C THR A 355 20.69 19.21 -1.61
N VAL A 356 20.87 18.30 -0.64
CA VAL A 356 21.83 17.19 -0.74
C VAL A 356 21.41 16.22 -1.83
N LEU A 357 20.13 15.84 -1.90
CA LEU A 357 19.62 15.00 -2.98
C LEU A 357 19.80 15.65 -4.36
N CYS A 358 19.55 16.97 -4.46
CA CYS A 358 19.76 17.68 -5.71
C CYS A 358 21.25 17.74 -6.10
N ALA A 359 22.16 17.88 -5.12
CA ALA A 359 23.60 17.90 -5.35
C ALA A 359 24.18 16.54 -5.73
N SER A 360 23.61 15.44 -5.22
CA SER A 360 23.98 14.06 -5.60
C SER A 360 23.36 13.60 -6.93
N THR A 361 22.46 14.40 -7.52
CA THR A 361 21.77 14.07 -8.77
C THR A 361 22.36 14.84 -9.94
N SER A 362 22.53 14.16 -11.10
CA SER A 362 22.93 14.83 -12.34
C SER A 362 21.97 15.99 -12.67
N PRO A 363 22.48 17.20 -13.01
CA PRO A 363 21.63 18.33 -13.41
C PRO A 363 20.64 18.00 -14.53
N THR A 364 20.97 17.07 -15.44
CA THR A 364 20.08 16.62 -16.52
C THR A 364 18.83 15.88 -16.04
N ARG A 365 18.82 15.40 -14.80
CA ARG A 365 17.68 14.75 -14.13
C ARG A 365 16.96 15.68 -13.14
N LEU A 366 17.35 16.95 -13.08
CA LEU A 366 16.67 17.95 -12.26
C LEU A 366 15.57 18.64 -13.06
N LEU A 367 14.38 18.70 -12.49
CA LEU A 367 13.27 19.49 -12.99
C LEU A 367 12.80 20.45 -11.89
N LEU A 368 12.81 21.76 -12.16
CA LEU A 368 12.51 22.79 -11.17
C LEU A 368 11.32 23.64 -11.62
N ALA A 369 10.37 23.86 -10.72
CA ALA A 369 9.17 24.68 -10.95
C ALA A 369 9.17 25.92 -10.03
N PRO A 370 9.70 27.07 -10.48
CA PRO A 370 9.79 28.28 -9.66
C PRO A 370 8.44 28.77 -9.12
N ALA A 371 8.42 29.20 -7.85
CA ALA A 371 7.26 29.87 -7.26
C ALA A 371 7.65 30.88 -6.19
N MET A 372 7.36 32.16 -6.41
CA MET A 372 7.72 33.26 -5.50
C MET A 372 7.05 34.60 -5.89
N ASN A 373 7.15 35.60 -5.01
CA ASN A 373 6.82 36.99 -5.34
C ASN A 373 7.63 37.48 -6.57
N LEU A 374 7.06 38.37 -7.39
CA LEU A 374 7.70 38.84 -8.62
C LEU A 374 9.04 39.54 -8.37
N ARG A 375 9.20 40.28 -7.25
CA ARG A 375 10.49 40.91 -6.90
C ARG A 375 11.61 39.88 -6.72
N LEU A 376 11.30 38.74 -6.09
CA LEU A 376 12.23 37.62 -5.96
C LEU A 376 12.49 36.95 -7.32
N TYR A 377 11.45 36.77 -8.14
CA TYR A 377 11.60 36.18 -9.48
C TYR A 377 12.46 37.03 -10.42
N MET A 378 12.46 38.36 -10.23
CA MET A 378 13.25 39.33 -10.99
C MET A 378 14.64 39.56 -10.38
N ASN A 379 14.97 38.91 -9.27
CA ASN A 379 16.29 39.03 -8.65
C ASN A 379 17.40 38.59 -9.64
N PRO A 380 18.45 39.40 -9.87
CA PRO A 380 19.52 39.07 -10.81
C PRO A 380 20.23 37.75 -10.51
N ALA A 381 20.49 37.45 -9.24
CA ALA A 381 21.14 36.21 -8.83
C ALA A 381 20.28 34.99 -9.15
N PHE A 382 18.96 35.10 -8.95
CA PHE A 382 18.03 34.05 -9.33
C PHE A 382 17.98 33.82 -10.85
N LYS A 383 17.94 34.90 -11.65
CA LYS A 383 17.97 34.81 -13.12
C LYS A 383 19.26 34.14 -13.62
N GLU A 384 20.40 34.49 -13.03
CA GLU A 384 21.67 33.87 -13.41
C GLU A 384 21.76 32.40 -12.96
N ALA A 385 21.25 32.08 -11.77
CA ALA A 385 21.13 30.71 -11.30
C ALA A 385 20.30 29.84 -12.27
N LEU A 386 19.14 30.33 -12.71
CA LEU A 386 18.31 29.62 -13.70
C LEU A 386 19.05 29.42 -15.03
N LYS A 387 19.76 30.43 -15.53
CA LYS A 387 20.56 30.31 -16.77
C LYS A 387 21.65 29.25 -16.62
N ARG A 388 22.35 29.23 -15.47
CA ARG A 388 23.39 28.24 -15.19
C ARG A 388 22.81 26.83 -15.10
N LEU A 389 21.70 26.63 -14.40
CA LEU A 389 21.01 25.32 -14.35
C LEU A 389 20.58 24.83 -15.74
N LYS A 390 19.98 25.71 -16.56
CA LYS A 390 19.62 25.37 -17.94
C LYS A 390 20.84 24.95 -18.76
N ARG A 391 21.97 25.64 -18.63
CA ARG A 391 23.24 25.26 -19.30
C ARG A 391 23.77 23.91 -18.83
N LEU A 392 23.60 23.56 -17.56
CA LEU A 392 23.97 22.25 -17.01
C LEU A 392 23.00 21.13 -17.42
N GLY A 393 21.87 21.46 -18.06
CA GLY A 393 20.89 20.49 -18.56
C GLY A 393 19.64 20.32 -17.70
N ALA A 394 19.49 21.10 -16.62
CA ALA A 394 18.28 21.05 -15.80
C ALA A 394 17.07 21.63 -16.53
N THR A 395 15.92 20.98 -16.33
CA THR A 395 14.65 21.41 -16.91
C THR A 395 13.98 22.43 -16.00
N ILE A 396 13.66 23.62 -16.51
CA ILE A 396 12.93 24.65 -15.76
C ILE A 396 11.52 24.76 -16.33
N ILE A 397 10.52 24.59 -15.47
CA ILE A 397 9.11 24.79 -15.83
C ILE A 397 8.75 26.25 -15.60
N GLU A 398 8.49 26.99 -16.68
CA GLU A 398 8.18 28.41 -16.58
C GLU A 398 6.90 28.64 -15.75
N PRO A 399 6.94 29.57 -14.77
CA PRO A 399 5.82 29.89 -13.89
C PRO A 399 4.73 30.68 -14.62
N ARG A 400 3.58 30.84 -13.96
CA ARG A 400 2.50 31.71 -14.42
C ARG A 400 2.68 33.09 -13.78
N ILE A 401 2.91 34.12 -14.59
CA ILE A 401 3.02 35.50 -14.09
C ILE A 401 1.62 36.11 -14.02
N SER A 402 1.16 36.42 -12.81
CA SER A 402 -0.14 37.05 -12.56
C SER A 402 -0.15 37.68 -11.17
N GLU A 403 -0.89 38.78 -10.97
CA GLU A 403 -1.09 39.39 -9.64
C GLU A 403 0.22 39.72 -8.90
N GLY A 404 1.26 40.16 -9.61
CA GLY A 404 2.55 40.50 -9.00
C GLY A 404 3.32 39.31 -8.42
N ALA A 405 2.99 38.08 -8.83
CA ALA A 405 3.70 36.87 -8.42
C ALA A 405 4.07 35.98 -9.62
N ALA A 406 5.18 35.25 -9.48
CA ALA A 406 5.49 34.08 -10.28
C ALA A 406 4.85 32.87 -9.60
N LYS A 407 3.60 32.58 -9.97
CA LYS A 407 2.84 31.44 -9.44
C LYS A 407 3.40 30.15 -10.02
N VAL A 408 3.43 29.08 -9.21
CA VAL A 408 3.88 27.77 -9.67
C VAL A 408 3.11 27.33 -10.93
N ALA A 409 3.79 26.59 -11.80
CA ALA A 409 3.15 25.93 -12.93
C ALA A 409 1.97 25.07 -12.46
N SER A 410 0.93 24.90 -13.30
CA SER A 410 -0.18 24.02 -12.91
C SER A 410 0.28 22.57 -12.77
N VAL A 411 -0.48 21.77 -12.03
CA VAL A 411 -0.18 20.36 -11.81
C VAL A 411 -0.12 19.60 -13.13
N GLU A 412 -1.02 19.90 -14.07
CA GLU A 412 -1.07 19.29 -15.41
C GLU A 412 0.20 19.63 -16.20
N LYS A 413 0.62 20.91 -16.17
CA LYS A 413 1.86 21.33 -16.84
C LYS A 413 3.07 20.64 -16.21
N ALA A 414 3.13 20.55 -14.87
CA ALA A 414 4.22 19.85 -14.19
C ALA A 414 4.28 18.37 -14.56
N LEU A 415 3.14 17.69 -14.57
CA LEU A 415 3.01 16.31 -15.03
C LEU A 415 3.50 16.13 -16.48
N ASP A 416 3.09 17.00 -17.39
CA ASP A 416 3.49 16.94 -18.80
C ASP A 416 5.00 17.06 -18.98
N TYR A 417 5.64 17.94 -18.21
CA TYR A 417 7.10 18.10 -18.22
C TYR A 417 7.83 16.88 -17.62
N VAL A 418 7.27 16.26 -16.59
CA VAL A 418 7.82 15.03 -16.00
C VAL A 418 7.75 13.88 -17.01
N ILE A 419 6.59 13.66 -17.64
CA ILE A 419 6.41 12.64 -18.69
C ILE A 419 7.36 12.90 -19.85
N ARG A 420 7.50 14.17 -20.28
CA ARG A 420 8.44 14.56 -21.32
C ARG A 420 9.88 14.25 -20.97
N ALA A 421 10.32 14.59 -19.75
CA ALA A 421 11.70 14.39 -19.33
C ALA A 421 12.09 12.90 -19.36
N LEU A 422 11.17 12.04 -18.93
CA LEU A 422 11.32 10.59 -18.85
C LEU A 422 10.96 9.83 -20.13
N SER A 423 10.54 10.54 -21.19
CA SER A 423 10.15 9.93 -22.45
C SER A 423 11.35 9.35 -23.21
N THR A 424 11.22 8.10 -23.64
CA THR A 424 12.19 7.39 -24.50
C THR A 424 11.74 7.36 -25.97
N SER A 425 10.78 8.20 -26.35
CA SER A 425 10.20 8.19 -27.70
C SER A 425 11.23 8.52 -28.79
N VAL A 426 11.13 7.81 -29.91
CA VAL A 426 11.87 8.10 -31.15
C VAL A 426 11.57 9.48 -31.76
N LEU A 427 10.50 10.14 -31.29
CA LEU A 427 10.09 11.47 -31.73
C LEU A 427 10.75 12.62 -30.93
N ARG A 428 11.62 12.31 -29.97
CA ARG A 428 12.31 13.31 -29.16
C ARG A 428 13.02 14.33 -30.06
N ASP A 429 12.90 15.61 -29.71
CA ASP A 429 13.46 16.79 -30.38
C ASP A 429 12.97 17.09 -31.81
N ARG A 430 12.05 16.29 -32.36
CA ARG A 430 11.38 16.56 -33.66
C ARG A 430 10.48 17.80 -33.56
N GLY A 431 10.47 18.62 -34.60
CA GLY A 431 9.59 19.79 -34.70
C GLY A 431 8.22 19.41 -35.27
N ILE A 432 7.13 19.84 -34.64
CA ILE A 432 5.76 19.57 -35.10
C ILE A 432 4.95 20.87 -35.03
N LEU A 433 4.32 21.25 -36.14
CA LEU A 433 3.34 22.34 -36.23
C LEU A 433 1.94 21.72 -36.28
N ILE A 434 1.03 22.14 -35.40
CA ILE A 434 -0.34 21.64 -35.33
C ILE A 434 -1.31 22.81 -35.48
N LEU A 435 -1.95 22.90 -36.64
CA LEU A 435 -3.07 23.83 -36.81
C LEU A 435 -4.33 23.20 -36.23
N THR A 436 -5.01 23.90 -35.32
CA THR A 436 -6.22 23.39 -34.67
C THR A 436 -7.20 24.51 -34.36
N GLY A 437 -8.48 24.15 -34.23
CA GLY A 437 -9.56 25.08 -33.93
C GLY A 437 -10.46 25.34 -35.13
N PRO A 438 -11.51 26.15 -34.92
CA PRO A 438 -12.41 26.52 -35.98
C PRO A 438 -11.76 27.53 -36.93
N THR A 439 -12.13 27.45 -38.20
CA THR A 439 -11.80 28.48 -39.19
C THR A 439 -12.96 29.45 -39.26
N ARG A 440 -12.67 30.75 -39.16
CA ARG A 440 -13.68 31.82 -39.31
C ARG A 440 -13.46 32.55 -40.63
N TYR A 441 -14.53 32.71 -41.38
CA TYR A 441 -14.60 33.55 -42.56
C TYR A 441 -15.52 34.73 -42.26
N ASP A 442 -14.96 35.93 -42.16
CA ASP A 442 -15.70 37.13 -41.79
C ASP A 442 -16.63 37.55 -42.95
N LEU A 443 -17.91 37.77 -42.64
CA LEU A 443 -18.88 38.34 -43.57
C LEU A 443 -18.92 39.85 -43.42
N ASP A 444 -18.85 40.31 -42.18
CA ASP A 444 -18.81 41.70 -41.75
C ASP A 444 -18.16 41.76 -40.33
N PRO A 445 -17.95 42.94 -39.73
CA PRO A 445 -17.29 43.05 -38.43
C PRO A 445 -17.97 42.35 -37.24
N VAL A 446 -19.21 41.89 -37.39
CA VAL A 446 -19.99 41.23 -36.33
C VAL A 446 -20.22 39.74 -36.64
N ARG A 447 -20.42 39.39 -37.91
CA ARG A 447 -20.83 38.05 -38.34
C ARG A 447 -19.73 37.34 -39.12
N TYR A 448 -19.59 36.04 -38.89
CA TYR A 448 -18.67 35.17 -39.60
C TYR A 448 -19.30 33.80 -39.83
N ILE A 449 -18.85 33.10 -40.88
CA ILE A 449 -19.13 31.68 -41.09
C ILE A 449 -17.99 30.88 -40.45
N SER A 450 -18.34 29.86 -39.67
CA SER A 450 -17.36 28.99 -39.02
C SER A 450 -17.80 27.54 -39.04
N ASN A 451 -16.83 26.63 -39.04
CA ASN A 451 -17.09 25.23 -38.74
C ASN A 451 -17.29 25.02 -37.22
N LYS A 452 -17.81 23.84 -36.83
CA LYS A 452 -18.07 23.47 -35.42
C LYS A 452 -16.84 22.85 -34.70
N ALA A 453 -15.65 22.95 -35.27
CA ALA A 453 -14.46 22.33 -34.68
C ALA A 453 -14.12 23.00 -33.33
N SER A 454 -13.96 22.19 -32.29
CA SER A 454 -13.62 22.68 -30.95
C SER A 454 -12.12 22.88 -30.73
N GLY A 455 -11.27 22.41 -31.65
CA GLY A 455 -9.81 22.41 -31.52
C GLY A 455 -9.24 21.41 -30.50
N LYS A 456 -10.09 20.67 -29.77
CA LYS A 456 -9.67 19.73 -28.72
C LYS A 456 -8.76 18.62 -29.24
N ILE A 457 -9.02 18.08 -30.44
CA ILE A 457 -8.21 17.01 -31.03
C ILE A 457 -6.76 17.50 -31.22
N GLY A 458 -6.56 18.66 -31.84
CA GLY A 458 -5.22 19.21 -32.02
C GLY A 458 -4.54 19.58 -30.70
N TYR A 459 -5.30 20.02 -29.69
CA TYR A 459 -4.75 20.20 -28.34
C TYR A 459 -4.22 18.89 -27.75
N TRP A 460 -4.98 17.79 -27.84
CA TRP A 460 -4.53 16.48 -27.34
C TRP A 460 -3.35 15.92 -28.13
N LEU A 461 -3.33 16.11 -29.45
CA LEU A 461 -2.18 15.76 -30.31
C LEU A 461 -0.94 16.58 -29.92
N ALA A 462 -1.10 17.88 -29.67
CA ALA A 462 -0.02 18.75 -29.24
C ALA A 462 0.54 18.33 -27.87
N LYS A 463 -0.36 17.99 -26.94
CA LYS A 463 0.01 17.49 -25.60
C LYS A 463 0.79 16.18 -25.70
N GLU A 464 0.30 15.21 -26.45
CA GLU A 464 0.99 13.91 -26.64
C GLU A 464 2.33 14.09 -27.34
N ALA A 465 2.40 14.90 -28.40
CA ALA A 465 3.65 15.23 -29.08
C ALA A 465 4.67 15.87 -28.12
N PHE A 466 4.22 16.81 -27.29
CA PHE A 466 5.05 17.44 -26.27
C PHE A 466 5.56 16.42 -25.24
N GLN A 467 4.68 15.55 -24.73
CA GLN A 467 5.04 14.47 -23.81
C GLN A 467 6.01 13.45 -24.42
N ARG A 468 5.99 13.26 -25.75
CA ARG A 468 6.97 12.43 -26.49
C ARG A 468 8.31 13.13 -26.77
N GLY A 469 8.51 14.35 -26.27
CA GLY A 469 9.78 15.06 -26.48
C GLY A 469 9.82 15.97 -27.71
N CYS A 470 8.73 16.13 -28.47
CA CYS A 470 8.72 16.99 -29.66
C CYS A 470 8.76 18.50 -29.31
N ARG A 471 9.33 19.32 -30.18
CA ARG A 471 9.18 20.79 -30.16
C ARG A 471 7.89 21.15 -30.87
N VAL A 472 6.84 21.41 -30.11
CA VAL A 472 5.48 21.63 -30.64
C VAL A 472 5.20 23.13 -30.76
N LYS A 473 4.66 23.53 -31.92
CA LYS A 473 4.04 24.83 -32.15
C LYS A 473 2.57 24.57 -32.51
N VAL A 474 1.66 25.23 -31.82
CA VAL A 474 0.21 25.18 -32.09
C VAL A 474 -0.21 26.52 -32.64
#